data_AF-A0AAI9DT17-F1
#
_entry.id   AF-A0AAI9DT17-F1
#
_cell.length_a   1.000
_cell.length_b   1.000
_cell.length_c   1.000
_cell.angle_alpha   90.00
_cell.angle_beta   90.00
_cell.angle_gamma   90.00
#
_symmetry.space_group_name_H-M   'P 1'
#
loop_
_entity.id
_entity.type
_entity.pdbx_description
1 polymer ?
#
loop_
_entity_poly.entity_id
_entity_poly.type
_entity_poly.pdbx_seq_one_letter_code
_entity_poly.pdbx_strand_id
1 'polypeptide(L)'
;MNGEVLQRIVEEIVSRLQRRAHSTATLSVAQLRDADCPGLFSQHASLRILLVDLPLLGQLTEAETDDPAARKIHDALAFGIRVQLTLHSQLLPVIPVKKLARLPAIFTDERGLPLILHAGSVLSYRDVAQLGQGRLVIHRKCIVTALAREAAQARHIQLIKQE
;
A
#
# COMPACT_ATOMS: atom_id res chain seq x y z
N MET A 1 6.21 44.37 -15.63
CA MET A 1 5.78 43.33 -16.60
C MET A 1 6.37 41.95 -16.32
N ASN A 2 7.70 41.76 -16.22
CA ASN A 2 8.27 40.41 -15.97
C ASN A 2 7.91 39.83 -14.59
N GLY A 3 7.76 40.67 -13.55
CA GLY A 3 7.39 40.23 -12.21
C GLY A 3 5.98 39.65 -12.11
N GLU A 4 5.00 40.24 -12.81
CA GLU A 4 3.61 39.77 -12.83
C GLU A 4 3.47 38.44 -13.57
N VAL A 5 4.21 38.27 -14.67
CA VAL A 5 4.25 37.00 -15.42
C VAL A 5 4.90 35.90 -14.57
N LEU A 6 6.03 36.20 -13.91
CA LEU A 6 6.69 35.26 -13.01
C LEU A 6 5.76 34.86 -11.86
N GLN A 7 5.09 35.83 -11.24
CA GLN A 7 4.16 35.59 -10.14
C GLN A 7 3.00 34.68 -10.59
N ARG A 8 2.40 34.96 -11.75
CA ARG A 8 1.33 34.12 -12.31
C ARG A 8 1.80 32.69 -12.59
N ILE A 9 3.03 32.51 -13.06
CA ILE A 9 3.62 31.17 -13.27
C ILE A 9 3.80 30.44 -11.95
N VAL A 10 4.32 31.11 -10.92
CA VAL A 10 4.53 30.51 -9.59
C VAL A 10 3.19 30.10 -8.97
N GLU A 11 2.18 30.98 -9.02
CA GLU A 11 0.83 30.69 -8.51
C GLU A 11 0.21 29.47 -9.21
N GLU A 12 0.36 29.38 -10.53
CA GLU A 12 -0.13 28.24 -11.30
C GLU A 12 0.62 26.94 -10.95
N ILE A 13 1.94 26.98 -10.79
CA ILE A 13 2.75 25.81 -10.38
C ILE A 13 2.31 25.34 -8.98
N VAL A 14 2.18 26.26 -8.02
CA VAL A 14 1.75 25.94 -6.66
C VAL A 14 0.35 25.31 -6.67
N SER A 15 -0.58 25.89 -7.42
CA SER A 15 -1.94 25.35 -7.59
C SER A 15 -1.92 23.92 -8.15
N ARG A 16 -1.10 23.65 -9.17
CA ARG A 16 -0.95 22.30 -9.75
C ARG A 16 -0.33 21.31 -8.78
N LEU A 17 0.71 21.71 -8.05
CA LEU A 17 1.36 20.85 -7.07
C LEU A 17 0.42 20.52 -5.90
N GLN A 18 -0.35 21.50 -5.42
CA GLN A 18 -1.36 21.28 -4.38
C GLN A 18 -2.46 20.33 -4.86
N ARG A 19 -2.95 20.50 -6.09
CA ARG A 19 -3.94 19.59 -6.68
C ARG A 19 -3.38 18.18 -6.78
N ARG A 20 -2.16 18.03 -7.29
CA ARG A 20 -1.46 16.74 -7.39
C ARG A 20 -1.32 16.06 -6.03
N ALA A 21 -0.90 16.80 -5.00
CA ALA A 21 -0.64 16.27 -3.66
C ALA A 21 -1.86 15.58 -3.03
N HIS A 22 -3.07 16.03 -3.37
CA HIS A 22 -4.34 15.47 -2.87
C HIS A 22 -5.01 14.53 -3.88
N SER A 23 -4.43 14.37 -5.07
CA SER A 23 -5.01 13.55 -6.13
C SER A 23 -4.56 12.10 -6.01
N THR A 24 -5.53 11.18 -6.05
CA THR A 24 -5.32 9.73 -6.01
C THR A 24 -5.95 9.09 -7.23
N ALA A 25 -5.15 8.41 -8.04
CA ALA A 25 -5.68 7.62 -9.16
C ALA A 25 -6.08 6.23 -8.65
N THR A 26 -7.32 5.82 -8.91
CA THR A 26 -7.82 4.50 -8.55
C THR A 26 -7.97 3.64 -9.80
N LEU A 27 -7.29 2.51 -9.84
CA LEU A 27 -7.18 1.65 -11.03
C LEU A 27 -7.39 0.18 -10.65
N SER A 28 -7.97 -0.61 -11.56
CA SER A 28 -7.83 -2.07 -11.51
C SER A 28 -6.45 -2.50 -12.02
N VAL A 29 -6.08 -3.76 -11.78
CA VAL A 29 -4.83 -4.33 -12.33
C VAL A 29 -4.81 -4.25 -13.87
N ALA A 30 -5.94 -4.50 -14.53
CA ALA A 30 -6.04 -4.40 -15.98
C ALA A 30 -5.80 -2.96 -16.46
N GLN A 31 -6.46 -1.98 -15.85
CA GLN A 31 -6.26 -0.57 -16.18
C GLN A 31 -4.82 -0.11 -15.94
N LEU A 32 -4.17 -0.62 -14.88
CA LEU A 32 -2.77 -0.32 -14.62
C LEU A 32 -1.85 -0.84 -15.74
N ARG A 33 -2.13 -2.03 -16.28
CA ARG A 33 -1.35 -2.60 -17.41
C ARG A 33 -1.42 -1.72 -18.66
N ASP A 34 -2.55 -1.08 -18.90
CA ASP A 34 -2.75 -0.21 -20.08
C ASP A 34 -2.41 1.27 -19.82
N ALA A 35 -2.28 1.69 -18.56
CA ALA A 35 -2.10 3.10 -18.20
C ALA A 35 -0.78 3.72 -18.70
N ASP A 36 -0.86 5.01 -19.09
CA ASP A 36 0.30 5.86 -19.34
C ASP A 36 0.87 6.38 -18.00
N CYS A 37 1.93 5.73 -17.51
CA CYS A 37 2.51 6.00 -16.20
C CYS A 37 3.09 7.43 -16.04
N PRO A 38 3.86 7.99 -16.98
CA PRO A 38 4.35 9.36 -16.88
C PRO A 38 3.23 10.40 -16.69
N GLY A 39 2.17 10.33 -17.50
CA GLY A 39 1.00 11.20 -17.35
C GLY A 39 0.31 11.01 -16.00
N LEU A 40 0.12 9.75 -15.58
CA LEU A 40 -0.49 9.41 -14.31
C LEU A 40 0.29 9.97 -13.11
N PHE A 41 1.61 9.80 -13.09
CA PHE A 41 2.49 10.18 -11.97
C PHE A 41 2.68 11.69 -11.85
N SER A 42 2.59 12.42 -12.97
CA SER A 42 2.63 13.88 -12.96
C SER A 42 1.36 14.52 -12.38
N GLN A 43 0.22 13.82 -12.43
CA GLN A 43 -1.08 14.35 -12.00
C GLN A 43 -1.52 13.85 -10.62
N HIS A 44 -0.94 12.74 -10.15
CA HIS A 44 -1.33 12.10 -8.89
C HIS A 44 -0.12 11.91 -7.97
N ALA A 45 -0.32 12.12 -6.67
CA ALA A 45 0.69 11.79 -5.65
C ALA A 45 0.49 10.40 -5.04
N SER A 46 -0.70 9.81 -5.25
CA SER A 46 -1.05 8.49 -4.73
C SER A 46 -1.73 7.63 -5.80
N LEU A 47 -1.53 6.32 -5.73
CA LEU A 47 -2.22 5.32 -6.52
C LEU A 47 -2.90 4.32 -5.62
N ARG A 48 -4.14 3.98 -5.96
CA ARG A 48 -4.90 2.91 -5.33
C ARG A 48 -5.21 1.84 -6.35
N ILE A 49 -4.69 0.65 -6.14
CA ILE A 49 -4.87 -0.48 -7.05
C ILE A 49 -5.87 -1.44 -6.42
N LEU A 50 -6.97 -1.67 -7.12
CA LEU A 50 -8.10 -2.44 -6.62
C LEU A 50 -7.92 -3.94 -6.85
N LEU A 51 -8.21 -4.72 -5.81
CA LEU A 51 -8.33 -6.18 -5.82
C LEU A 51 -7.16 -6.89 -6.50
N VAL A 52 -5.97 -6.67 -5.95
CA VAL A 52 -4.74 -7.32 -6.42
C VAL A 52 -4.80 -8.82 -6.13
N ASP A 53 -4.38 -9.62 -7.12
CA ASP A 53 -4.35 -11.07 -7.05
C ASP A 53 -3.02 -11.61 -6.49
N LEU A 54 -2.99 -12.90 -6.17
CA LEU A 54 -1.79 -13.55 -5.64
C LEU A 54 -0.60 -13.58 -6.63
N PRO A 55 -0.81 -13.85 -7.94
CA PRO A 55 0.29 -13.80 -8.90
C PRO A 55 0.99 -12.45 -8.92
N LEU A 56 0.24 -11.34 -8.94
CA LEU A 56 0.83 -10.00 -8.91
C LEU A 56 1.56 -9.74 -7.59
N LEU A 57 0.99 -10.15 -6.46
CA LEU A 57 1.67 -10.04 -5.16
C LEU A 57 2.99 -10.82 -5.11
N GLY A 58 3.05 -11.99 -5.74
CA GLY A 58 4.30 -12.74 -5.88
C GLY A 58 5.33 -11.96 -6.67
N GLN A 59 4.94 -11.45 -7.84
CA GLN A 59 5.81 -10.65 -8.72
C GLN A 59 6.34 -9.37 -8.06
N LEU A 60 5.52 -8.69 -7.25
CA LEU A 60 5.93 -7.50 -6.49
C LEU A 60 7.02 -7.77 -5.44
N THR A 61 7.25 -9.04 -5.11
CA THR A 61 8.25 -9.44 -4.11
C THR A 61 9.54 -9.96 -4.72
N GLU A 62 9.59 -10.07 -6.04
CA GLU A 62 10.80 -10.44 -6.77
C GLU A 62 11.61 -9.18 -7.14
N ALA A 63 12.92 -9.33 -7.26
CA ALA A 63 13.82 -8.22 -7.60
C ALA A 63 13.69 -7.82 -9.09
N GLU A 64 13.43 -8.80 -9.95
CA GLU A 64 13.14 -8.63 -11.36
C GLU A 64 11.77 -9.24 -11.64
N THR A 65 10.94 -8.51 -12.37
CA THR A 65 9.59 -8.94 -12.72
C THR A 65 9.30 -8.68 -14.19
N ASP A 66 8.75 -9.70 -14.84
CA ASP A 66 8.27 -9.61 -16.22
C ASP A 66 6.81 -9.15 -16.29
N ASP A 67 6.09 -9.09 -15.15
CA ASP A 67 4.71 -8.59 -15.15
C ASP A 67 4.69 -7.07 -15.33
N PRO A 68 4.00 -6.55 -16.37
CA PRO A 68 3.99 -5.13 -16.67
C PRO A 68 3.31 -4.30 -15.57
N ALA A 69 2.35 -4.87 -14.83
CA ALA A 69 1.69 -4.18 -13.72
C ALA A 69 2.63 -4.08 -12.52
N ALA A 70 3.34 -5.16 -12.17
CA ALA A 70 4.33 -5.17 -11.09
C ALA A 70 5.44 -4.14 -11.36
N ARG A 71 5.98 -4.10 -12.59
CA ARG A 71 6.98 -3.11 -12.99
C ARG A 71 6.48 -1.68 -12.81
N LYS A 72 5.26 -1.38 -13.26
CA LYS A 72 4.65 -0.05 -13.10
C LYS A 72 4.44 0.34 -11.63
N ILE A 73 4.15 -0.63 -10.76
CA ILE A 73 4.06 -0.39 -9.31
C ILE A 73 5.44 -0.05 -8.74
N HIS A 74 6.48 -0.80 -9.12
CA HIS A 74 7.85 -0.48 -8.73
C HIS A 74 8.28 0.90 -9.23
N ASP A 75 7.96 1.25 -10.48
CA ASP A 75 8.22 2.56 -11.05
C ASP A 75 7.51 3.66 -10.26
N ALA A 76 6.24 3.46 -9.90
CA ALA A 76 5.48 4.41 -9.08
C ALA A 76 6.15 4.63 -7.72
N LEU A 77 6.54 3.54 -7.04
CA LEU A 77 7.24 3.60 -5.75
C LEU A 77 8.59 4.33 -5.88
N ALA A 78 9.37 4.04 -6.92
CA ALA A 78 10.64 4.69 -7.21
C ALA A 78 10.46 6.19 -7.51
N PHE A 79 9.34 6.57 -8.14
CA PHE A 79 8.97 7.96 -8.41
C PHE A 79 8.40 8.70 -7.17
N GLY A 80 8.37 8.04 -6.01
CA GLY A 80 7.86 8.61 -4.76
C GLY A 80 6.34 8.69 -4.68
N ILE A 81 5.62 7.97 -5.54
CA ILE A 81 4.16 7.87 -5.50
C ILE A 81 3.75 6.95 -4.36
N ARG A 82 2.77 7.37 -3.55
CA ARG A 82 2.21 6.53 -2.50
C ARG A 82 1.34 5.45 -3.12
N VAL A 83 1.73 4.19 -3.01
CA VAL A 83 0.95 3.08 -3.55
C VAL A 83 0.13 2.43 -2.43
N GLN A 84 -1.17 2.31 -2.67
CA GLN A 84 -2.11 1.55 -1.86
C GLN A 84 -2.62 0.35 -2.66
N LEU A 85 -2.49 -0.85 -2.10
CA LEU A 85 -2.94 -2.11 -2.69
C LEU A 85 -4.13 -2.63 -1.91
N THR A 86 -5.26 -2.80 -2.60
CA THR A 86 -6.45 -3.40 -2.03
C THR A 86 -6.44 -4.90 -2.26
N LEU A 87 -6.57 -5.68 -1.20
CA LEU A 87 -6.59 -7.15 -1.22
C LEU A 87 -7.94 -7.68 -0.80
N HIS A 88 -8.36 -8.80 -1.40
CA HIS A 88 -9.51 -9.52 -0.90
C HIS A 88 -9.14 -10.27 0.39
N SER A 89 -10.00 -10.17 1.40
CA SER A 89 -9.94 -10.91 2.67
C SER A 89 -9.58 -12.40 2.56
N GLN A 90 -10.01 -13.09 1.50
CA GLN A 90 -9.76 -14.51 1.26
C GLN A 90 -8.30 -14.82 0.94
N LEU A 91 -7.54 -13.84 0.44
CA LEU A 91 -6.13 -14.03 0.08
C LEU A 91 -5.20 -13.87 1.29
N LEU A 92 -5.65 -13.21 2.36
CA LEU A 92 -4.82 -12.85 3.51
C LEU A 92 -4.10 -14.02 4.20
N PRO A 93 -4.68 -15.24 4.29
CA PRO A 93 -3.97 -16.39 4.86
C PRO A 93 -2.80 -16.90 3.99
N VAL A 94 -2.78 -16.60 2.69
CA VAL A 94 -1.83 -17.19 1.74
C VAL A 94 -0.83 -16.19 1.14
N ILE A 95 -0.95 -14.89 1.43
CA ILE A 95 -0.01 -13.87 0.92
C ILE A 95 1.41 -14.03 1.50
N PRO A 96 2.49 -13.70 0.77
CA PRO A 96 3.86 -13.77 1.29
C PRO A 96 4.23 -12.59 2.23
N VAL A 97 3.76 -12.64 3.48
CA VAL A 97 3.90 -11.56 4.50
C VAL A 97 5.34 -11.07 4.66
N LYS A 98 6.34 -11.97 4.72
CA LYS A 98 7.74 -11.59 4.97
C LYS A 98 8.32 -10.66 3.91
N LYS A 99 8.02 -10.92 2.64
CA LYS A 99 8.53 -10.10 1.54
C LYS A 99 7.65 -8.86 1.37
N LEU A 100 6.33 -9.00 1.43
CA LEU A 100 5.40 -7.89 1.26
C LEU A 100 5.50 -6.82 2.37
N ALA A 101 5.78 -7.22 3.61
CA ALA A 101 5.98 -6.27 4.71
C ALA A 101 7.20 -5.34 4.51
N ARG A 102 8.11 -5.68 3.58
CA ARG A 102 9.26 -4.84 3.22
C ARG A 102 8.95 -3.87 2.09
N LEU A 103 7.85 -4.10 1.37
CA LEU A 103 7.43 -3.23 0.28
C LEU A 103 6.88 -1.92 0.88
N PRO A 104 7.31 -0.74 0.40
CA PRO A 104 6.80 0.55 0.88
C PRO A 104 5.40 0.87 0.32
N ALA A 105 4.47 -0.07 0.42
CA ALA A 105 3.09 0.04 -0.02
C ALA A 105 2.14 -0.04 1.18
N ILE A 106 1.01 0.66 1.06
CA ILE A 106 -0.09 0.61 2.03
C ILE A 106 -1.01 -0.53 1.61
N PHE A 107 -1.34 -1.44 2.51
CA PHE A 107 -2.28 -2.52 2.22
C PHE A 107 -3.62 -2.24 2.89
N THR A 108 -4.71 -2.44 2.15
CA THR A 108 -6.08 -2.34 2.66
C THR A 108 -6.91 -3.51 2.18
N ASP A 109 -7.97 -3.85 2.91
CA ASP A 109 -8.92 -4.84 2.44
C ASP A 109 -9.94 -4.23 1.46
N GLU A 110 -10.81 -5.08 0.92
CA GLU A 110 -11.90 -4.67 0.03
C GLU A 110 -12.91 -3.69 0.66
N ARG A 111 -12.90 -3.54 1.99
CA ARG A 111 -13.74 -2.62 2.76
C ARG A 111 -13.01 -1.33 3.15
N GLY A 112 -11.74 -1.18 2.77
CA GLY A 112 -10.89 -0.05 3.11
C GLY A 112 -10.28 -0.11 4.51
N LEU A 113 -10.40 -1.23 5.23
CA LEU A 113 -9.73 -1.42 6.51
C LEU A 113 -8.22 -1.63 6.31
N PRO A 114 -7.38 -1.06 7.19
CA PRO A 114 -5.94 -1.22 7.08
C PRO A 114 -5.53 -2.68 7.30
N LEU A 115 -4.66 -3.17 6.41
CA LEU A 115 -4.00 -4.46 6.51
C LEU A 115 -2.56 -4.24 6.94
N ILE A 116 -2.24 -4.70 8.15
CA ILE A 116 -0.92 -4.55 8.73
C ILE A 116 -0.22 -5.90 8.59
N LEU A 117 0.95 -5.90 7.94
CA LEU A 117 1.72 -7.10 7.67
C LEU A 117 2.86 -7.21 8.68
N HIS A 118 2.82 -8.20 9.57
CA HIS A 118 3.86 -8.43 10.57
C HIS A 118 4.75 -9.60 10.19
N ALA A 119 5.99 -9.28 9.79
CA ALA A 119 6.99 -10.28 9.40
C ALA A 119 7.81 -10.84 10.59
N GLY A 120 7.63 -10.30 11.80
CA GLY A 120 8.37 -10.70 13.00
C GLY A 120 8.03 -12.12 13.49
N SER A 121 8.99 -12.75 14.16
CA SER A 121 8.80 -14.05 14.82
C SER A 121 7.98 -13.98 16.10
N VAL A 122 7.91 -12.80 16.72
CA VAL A 122 7.13 -12.52 17.93
C VAL A 122 6.27 -11.29 17.68
N LEU A 123 5.00 -11.35 18.06
CA LEU A 123 4.09 -10.21 18.12
C LEU A 123 3.92 -9.82 19.59
N SER A 124 4.43 -8.64 19.94
CA SER A 124 4.44 -8.10 21.28
C SER A 124 3.39 -6.99 21.47
N TYR A 125 3.17 -6.57 22.72
CA TYR A 125 2.25 -5.46 23.01
C TYR A 125 2.63 -4.19 22.25
N ARG A 126 3.94 -3.90 22.13
CA ARG A 126 4.44 -2.71 21.42
C ARG A 126 3.96 -2.64 19.97
N ASP A 127 3.92 -3.79 19.31
CA ASP A 127 3.56 -3.89 17.89
C ASP A 127 2.06 -3.61 17.68
N VAL A 128 1.23 -3.79 18.71
CA VAL A 128 -0.23 -3.65 18.66
C VAL A 128 -0.72 -2.37 19.35
N ALA A 129 0.04 -1.83 20.30
CA ALA A 129 -0.40 -0.75 21.18
C ALA A 129 -0.86 0.51 20.46
N GLN A 130 -0.20 0.85 19.34
CA GLN A 130 -0.48 2.04 18.53
C GLN A 130 -1.38 1.76 17.33
N LEU A 131 -1.77 0.51 17.10
CA LEU A 131 -2.62 0.17 15.96
C LEU A 131 -4.06 0.56 16.23
N GLY A 132 -4.73 1.08 15.20
CA GLY A 132 -6.19 1.25 15.19
C GLY A 132 -6.91 -0.04 14.80
N GLN A 133 -8.22 0.06 14.60
CA GLN A 133 -9.02 -1.04 14.05
C GLN A 133 -8.48 -1.46 12.67
N GLY A 134 -8.41 -2.77 12.43
CA GLY A 134 -7.92 -3.30 11.16
C GLY A 134 -7.69 -4.81 11.21
N ARG A 135 -6.91 -5.30 10.26
CA ARG A 135 -6.47 -6.70 10.22
C ARG A 135 -4.96 -6.77 10.32
N LEU A 136 -4.47 -7.67 11.15
CA LEU A 136 -3.04 -7.90 11.35
C LEU A 136 -2.71 -9.30 10.84
N VAL A 137 -1.99 -9.37 9.72
CA VAL A 137 -1.56 -10.62 9.10
C VAL A 137 -0.18 -10.98 9.63
N ILE A 138 -0.09 -12.11 10.32
CA ILE A 138 1.14 -12.61 10.95
C ILE A 138 1.64 -13.86 10.24
N HIS A 139 2.96 -14.03 10.24
CA HIS A 139 3.58 -15.23 9.69
C HIS A 139 3.20 -16.52 10.47
N ARG A 140 3.14 -17.68 9.80
CA ARG A 140 2.72 -18.97 10.39
C ARG A 140 3.46 -19.35 11.68
N LYS A 141 4.76 -19.04 11.77
CA LYS A 141 5.59 -19.32 12.96
C LYS A 141 5.64 -18.18 13.99
N CYS A 142 4.82 -17.15 13.83
CA CYS A 142 4.79 -16.02 14.75
C CYS A 142 4.17 -16.42 16.10
N ILE A 143 4.88 -16.12 17.19
CA ILE A 143 4.41 -16.28 18.57
C ILE A 143 3.71 -15.00 18.98
N VAL A 144 2.44 -15.09 19.36
CA VAL A 144 1.67 -13.94 19.85
C VAL A 144 1.67 -13.96 21.37
N THR A 145 2.18 -12.90 22.00
CA THR A 145 2.16 -12.79 23.47
C THR A 145 0.72 -12.58 23.98
N ALA A 146 0.48 -12.94 25.25
CA ALA A 146 -0.83 -12.76 25.88
C ALA A 146 -1.30 -11.28 25.83
N LEU A 147 -0.41 -10.35 26.21
CA LEU A 147 -0.68 -8.91 26.17
C LEU A 147 -0.96 -8.40 24.75
N ALA A 148 -0.27 -8.93 23.73
CA ALA A 148 -0.53 -8.55 22.34
C ALA A 148 -1.93 -9.02 21.89
N ARG A 149 -2.34 -10.22 22.30
CA ARG A 149 -3.67 -10.78 21.99
C ARG A 149 -4.78 -9.98 22.65
N GLU A 150 -4.64 -9.68 23.95
CA GLU A 150 -5.60 -8.84 24.69
C GLU A 150 -5.71 -7.44 24.08
N ALA A 151 -4.58 -6.82 23.76
CA ALA A 151 -4.55 -5.49 23.13
C ALA A 151 -5.19 -5.49 21.74
N ALA A 152 -4.99 -6.54 20.94
CA ALA A 152 -5.60 -6.69 19.63
C ALA A 152 -7.13 -6.82 19.75
N GLN A 153 -7.61 -7.66 20.69
CA GLN A 153 -9.03 -7.85 20.94
C GLN A 153 -9.71 -6.56 21.39
N ALA A 154 -9.11 -5.83 22.35
CA ALA A 154 -9.62 -4.56 22.85
C ALA A 154 -9.72 -3.47 21.77
N ARG A 155 -8.90 -3.57 20.70
CA ARG A 155 -8.86 -2.62 19.58
C ARG A 155 -9.63 -3.10 18.34
N HIS A 156 -10.36 -4.21 18.44
CA HIS A 156 -11.05 -4.84 17.31
C HIS A 156 -10.13 -5.17 16.13
N ILE A 157 -8.89 -5.57 16.42
CA ILE A 157 -7.92 -6.01 15.42
C ILE A 157 -8.09 -7.50 15.17
N GLN A 158 -8.41 -7.86 13.93
CA GLN A 158 -8.51 -9.26 13.53
C GLN A 158 -7.12 -9.83 13.25
N LEU A 159 -6.67 -10.77 14.08
CA LEU A 159 -5.43 -11.52 13.86
C LEU A 159 -5.66 -12.61 12.81
N ILE A 160 -4.92 -12.54 11.70
CA ILE A 160 -4.95 -13.55 10.63
C ILE A 160 -3.57 -14.18 10.56
N LYS A 161 -3.52 -15.49 10.70
CA LYS A 161 -2.27 -16.25 10.65
C LYS A 161 -2.13 -16.91 9.29
N GLN A 162 -0.93 -16.85 8.71
CA GLN A 162 -0.66 -17.59 7.48
C GLN A 162 -0.83 -19.10 7.68
N GLU A 163 -1.36 -19.77 6.65
CA GLU A 163 -1.49 -21.23 6.59
C GLU A 163 -0.14 -21.95 6.48
#